data_AF-A0A164GXI7-F1
#
_entry.id   AF-A0A164GXI7-F1
#
_cell.length_a   1.000
_cell.length_b   1.000
_cell.length_c   1.000
_cell.angle_alpha   90.00
_cell.angle_beta   90.00
_cell.angle_gamma   90.00
#
_symmetry.space_group_name_H-M   'P 1'
#
loop_
_entity.id
_entity.type
_entity.pdbx_description
1 polymer ?
#
loop_
_entity_poly.entity_id
_entity_poly.type
_entity_poly.pdbx_seq_one_letter_code
_entity_poly.pdbx_strand_id
1 'polypeptide(L)'
;MDVDHLRKQSNDWWKSNICMNFCLQFLKFVKECIPKESNPNAHFIFEFDAMSRVITFRNEAGEAGNRNLLPSWYIQSMENPV
;
A
#
# COMPACT_ATOMS: atom_id res chain seq x y z
N MET A 1 -0.82 -3.33 27.85
CA MET A 1 -0.73 -1.91 27.47
C MET A 1 -1.93 -1.61 26.60
N ASP A 2 -2.80 -0.70 27.03
CA ASP A 2 -4.05 -0.36 26.34
C ASP A 2 -3.79 0.69 25.25
N VAL A 3 -4.34 0.47 24.04
CA VAL A 3 -4.16 1.33 22.87
C VAL A 3 -4.74 2.72 23.11
N ASP A 4 -5.82 2.82 23.88
CA ASP A 4 -6.40 4.11 24.26
C ASP A 4 -5.51 4.90 25.20
N HIS A 5 -4.73 4.19 26.03
CA HIS A 5 -3.76 4.80 26.91
C HIS A 5 -2.57 5.37 26.13
N LEU A 6 -2.12 4.66 25.08
CA LEU A 6 -1.05 5.12 24.19
C LEU A 6 -1.41 6.45 23.54
N ARG A 7 -2.65 6.58 23.02
CA ARG A 7 -3.15 7.81 22.41
C ARG A 7 -3.13 9.00 23.37
N LYS A 8 -3.46 8.77 24.65
CA LYS A 8 -3.46 9.83 25.67
C LYS A 8 -2.04 10.27 26.03
N GLN A 9 -1.09 9.32 26.11
CA GLN A 9 0.31 9.61 26.44
C GLN A 9 1.06 10.35 25.32
N SER A 10 0.63 10.19 24.07
CA SER A 10 1.33 10.74 22.92
C SER A 10 0.72 12.03 22.35
N ASN A 11 -0.29 12.60 23.03
CA ASN A 11 -1.10 13.71 22.52
C ASN A 11 -0.28 14.93 22.10
N ASP A 12 0.86 15.16 22.76
CA ASP A 12 1.76 16.29 22.48
C ASP A 12 2.73 16.04 21.31
N TRP A 13 2.86 14.79 20.86
CA TRP A 13 3.87 14.35 19.89
C TRP A 13 3.27 14.01 18.53
N TRP A 14 2.11 13.34 18.52
CA TRP A 14 1.41 12.98 17.31
C TRP A 14 -0.10 12.90 17.55
N LYS A 15 -0.87 13.16 16.51
CA LYS A 15 -2.33 13.08 16.56
C LYS A 15 -2.81 11.90 15.73
N SER A 16 -3.48 10.95 16.39
CA SER A 16 -4.02 9.73 15.75
C SER A 16 -4.86 10.03 14.51
N ASN A 17 -5.68 11.08 14.54
CA ASN A 17 -6.49 11.49 13.39
C ASN A 17 -5.64 11.94 12.19
N ILE A 18 -4.48 12.56 12.40
CA ILE A 18 -3.55 12.93 11.30
C ILE A 18 -3.01 11.66 10.64
N CYS A 19 -2.54 10.69 11.44
CA CYS A 19 -2.04 9.41 10.92
C CYS A 19 -3.10 8.66 10.12
N MET A 20 -4.33 8.56 10.65
CA MET A 20 -5.41 7.85 9.98
C MET A 20 -5.91 8.58 8.73
N ASN A 21 -5.94 9.91 8.74
CA ASN A 21 -6.30 10.69 7.55
C ASN A 21 -5.24 10.54 6.45
N PHE A 22 -3.95 10.56 6.81
CA PHE A 22 -2.87 10.26 5.86
C PHE A 22 -3.02 8.86 5.27
N CYS A 23 -3.23 7.84 6.11
CA CYS A 23 -3.44 6.47 5.65
C CYS A 23 -4.62 6.36 4.68
N LEU A 24 -5.76 6.97 5.00
CA LEU A 24 -6.93 6.99 4.13
C LEU A 24 -6.64 7.66 2.78
N GLN A 25 -5.93 8.79 2.78
CA GLN A 25 -5.54 9.47 1.53
C GLN A 25 -4.55 8.64 0.71
N PHE A 26 -3.58 8.01 1.36
CA PHE A 26 -2.63 7.13 0.70
C PHE A 26 -3.31 5.92 0.06
N LEU A 27 -4.25 5.27 0.75
CA LEU A 27 -5.00 4.14 0.19
C LEU A 27 -5.85 4.55 -1.03
N LYS A 28 -6.42 5.77 -1.01
CA LYS A 28 -7.11 6.33 -2.19
C LYS A 28 -6.15 6.57 -3.34
N PHE A 29 -5.00 7.17 -3.07
CA PHE A 29 -3.95 7.39 -4.07
C PHE A 29 -3.48 6.07 -4.71
N VAL A 30 -3.20 5.05 -3.90
CA VAL A 30 -2.82 3.70 -4.40
C VAL A 30 -3.89 3.14 -5.33
N LYS A 31 -5.17 3.26 -4.95
CA LYS A 31 -6.30 2.80 -5.77
C LYS A 31 -6.44 3.56 -7.09
N GLU A 32 -6.10 4.85 -7.12
CA GLU A 32 -6.12 5.67 -8.34
C GLU A 32 -4.93 5.36 -9.26
N CYS A 33 -3.77 5.04 -8.70
CA CYS A 33 -2.56 4.71 -9.46
C CYS A 33 -2.58 3.32 -10.10
N ILE A 34 -3.23 2.33 -9.46
CA ILE A 34 -3.25 0.94 -9.94
C ILE A 34 -4.46 0.74 -10.88
N PRO A 35 -4.25 0.44 -12.18
CA PRO A 35 -5.35 0.16 -13.10
C PRO A 35 -6.13 -1.07 -12.65
N LYS A 36 -7.46 -1.04 -12.78
CA LYS A 36 -8.32 -2.20 -12.46
C LYS A 36 -7.96 -3.45 -13.27
N GLU A 37 -7.58 -3.25 -14.53
CA GLU A 37 -7.21 -4.32 -15.47
C GLU A 37 -5.71 -4.67 -15.39
N SER A 38 -5.06 -4.41 -14.25
CA SER A 38 -3.64 -4.73 -14.08
C SER A 38 -3.40 -6.23 -14.00
N ASN A 39 -2.29 -6.67 -14.58
CA ASN A 39 -1.85 -8.06 -14.49
C ASN A 39 -1.52 -8.41 -13.02
N PRO A 40 -1.91 -9.59 -12.49
CA PRO A 40 -1.54 -10.03 -11.14
C PRO A 40 -0.03 -10.06 -10.85
N ASN A 41 0.80 -10.11 -11.89
CA ASN A 41 2.26 -10.06 -11.81
C ASN A 41 2.85 -8.66 -12.03
N ALA A 42 2.02 -7.63 -12.23
CA ALA A 42 2.48 -6.24 -12.29
C ALA A 42 2.89 -5.77 -10.90
N HIS A 43 4.06 -5.14 -10.79
CA HIS A 43 4.56 -4.62 -9.53
C HIS A 43 4.49 -3.11 -9.50
N PHE A 44 3.80 -2.59 -8.51
CA PHE A 44 3.65 -1.17 -8.27
C PHE A 44 4.39 -0.79 -6.99
N ILE A 45 5.43 0.01 -7.13
CA ILE A 45 6.26 0.45 -6.02
C ILE A 45 5.88 1.87 -5.65
N PHE A 46 5.60 2.05 -4.36
CA PHE A 46 5.34 3.34 -3.72
C PHE A 46 6.47 3.62 -2.74
N GLU A 47 7.17 4.73 -2.93
CA GLU A 47 8.29 5.15 -2.07
C GLU A 47 7.99 6.51 -1.45
N PHE A 48 8.20 6.64 -0.15
CA PHE A 48 8.07 7.91 0.56
C PHE A 48 9.45 8.47 0.89
N ASP A 49 9.74 9.65 0.38
CA ASP A 49 10.93 10.41 0.78
C ASP A 49 10.56 11.36 1.92
N ALA A 50 11.14 11.12 3.10
CA ALA A 50 10.90 11.94 4.28
C ALA A 50 11.45 13.37 4.17
N MET A 51 12.48 13.60 3.35
CA MET A 51 13.11 14.91 3.15
C MET A 51 12.22 15.80 2.28
N SER A 52 11.82 15.29 1.10
CA SER A 52 10.93 16.03 0.20
C SER A 52 9.45 15.94 0.58
N ARG A 53 9.08 14.97 1.43
CA ARG A 53 7.70 14.62 1.80
C ARG A 53 6.85 14.24 0.59
N VAL A 54 7.47 13.65 -0.43
CA VAL A 54 6.82 13.22 -1.66
C VAL A 54 6.70 11.69 -1.67
N ILE A 55 5.56 11.21 -2.14
CA ILE A 55 5.37 9.81 -2.50
C ILE A 55 5.57 9.69 -4.00
N THR A 56 6.53 8.87 -4.41
CA THR A 56 6.73 8.51 -5.81
C THR A 56 6.10 7.15 -6.09
N PHE A 57 5.68 6.95 -7.34
CA PHE A 57 5.04 5.74 -7.82
C PHE A 57 5.68 5.32 -9.14
N ARG A 58 6.01 4.04 -9.27
CA ARG A 58 6.44 3.45 -10.54
C ARG A 58 5.86 2.05 -10.73
N ASN A 59 5.64 1.68 -11.99
CA ASN A 59 5.33 0.32 -12.40
C ASN A 59 6.63 -0.35 -12.87
N GLU A 60 7.04 -1.42 -12.22
CA GLU A 60 8.13 -2.27 -12.68
C GLU A 60 7.56 -3.35 -13.60
N ALA A 61 7.50 -3.04 -14.90
CA ALA A 61 7.09 -3.99 -15.91
C ALA A 61 8.20 -5.04 -16.09
N GLY A 62 7.99 -6.25 -15.57
CA GLY A 62 8.52 -7.52 -16.08
C GLY A 62 10.04 -7.77 -16.12
N GLU A 63 10.91 -6.78 -15.92
CA GLU A 63 12.37 -6.97 -16.08
C GLU A 63 13.09 -7.43 -14.81
N ALA A 64 12.45 -7.39 -13.63
CA ALA A 64 12.99 -7.96 -12.40
C ALA A 64 12.46 -9.38 -12.19
N GLY A 65 13.19 -10.36 -12.71
CA GLY A 65 12.82 -11.77 -12.76
C GLY A 65 12.20 -12.36 -11.48
N ASN A 66 11.25 -13.27 -11.70
CA ASN A 66 10.80 -14.33 -10.77
C ASN A 66 10.19 -13.94 -9.42
N ARG A 67 9.89 -12.67 -9.13
CA ARG A 67 9.22 -12.31 -7.87
C ARG A 67 7.71 -12.23 -8.01
N ASN A 68 7.04 -13.33 -8.36
CA ASN A 68 5.59 -13.38 -8.25
C ASN A 68 5.21 -13.26 -6.76
N LEU A 69 4.66 -12.11 -6.36
CA LEU A 69 4.16 -11.90 -4.99
C LEU A 69 2.95 -12.79 -4.71
N LEU A 70 2.14 -13.03 -5.74
CA LEU A 70 0.98 -13.91 -5.68
C LEU A 70 1.36 -15.29 -6.23
N PRO A 71 1.15 -16.37 -5.45
CA PRO A 71 1.41 -17.71 -5.94
C PRO A 71 0.39 -18.10 -7.01
N SER A 72 0.79 -18.97 -7.94
CA SER A 72 -0.04 -19.38 -9.08
C SER A 72 -1.36 -20.03 -8.65
N TRP A 73 -1.38 -20.81 -7.57
CA TRP A 73 -2.60 -21.43 -7.05
C TRP A 73 -3.66 -20.40 -6.64
N TYR A 74 -3.23 -19.23 -6.12
CA TYR A 74 -4.15 -18.18 -5.70
C TYR A 74 -4.79 -17.51 -6.92
N ILE A 75 -3.97 -17.17 -7.91
CA ILE A 75 -4.44 -16.58 -9.18
C ILE A 75 -5.45 -17.51 -9.85
N GLN A 76 -5.12 -18.80 -9.98
CA GLN A 76 -5.99 -19.80 -10.60
C GLN A 76 -7.35 -19.94 -9.88
N SER A 77 -7.35 -19.88 -8.55
CA SER A 77 -8.58 -19.95 -7.75
C SER A 77 -9.49 -18.73 -7.90
N MET A 78 -8.92 -17.55 -8.14
CA MET A 78 -9.67 -16.30 -8.33
C MET A 78 -10.25 -16.19 -9.74
N GLU A 79 -9.60 -16.80 -10.74
CA GLU A 79 -10.09 -16.85 -12.13
C GLU A 79 -11.19 -17.91 -12.32
N ASN A 80 -11.18 -18.98 -11.51
CA ASN A 80 -12.18 -20.05 -11.52
C ASN A 80 -12.87 -20.16 -10.16
N PRO A 81 -13.69 -19.17 -9.76
CA PRO A 81 -14.42 -19.24 -8.50
C PRO A 81 -15.43 -20.39 -8.56
N VAL A 82 -15.43 -21.23 -7.52
CA VAL A 82 -16.39 -22.34 -7.33
C VAL A 82 -17.78 -21.80 -7.00
#